data_AF-A0A2D6MA65-F1
#
_entry.id   AF-A0A2D6MA65-F1
#
_cell.length_a   1.000
_cell.length_b   1.000
_cell.length_c   1.000
_cell.angle_alpha   90.00
_cell.angle_beta   90.00
_cell.angle_gamma   90.00
#
_symmetry.space_group_name_H-M   'P 1'
#
loop_
_entity.id
_entity.type
_entity.pdbx_description
1 polymer ?
#
loop_
_entity_poly.entity_id
_entity_poly.type
_entity_poly.pdbx_seq_one_letter_code
_entity_poly.pdbx_strand_id
1 'polypeptide(L)'
;MLNFEETNCIGQILNDTFGKSSTVTSPTMSIKGSLAGDVLTLKYTTVVNLASERNLRDQVRVFEEESVKLIKEYVKNLKKEFKSDASRALKVKELNTDDSVEMITTSPYTPRKIAYYRRSTRFSCE
;
A
#
# COMPACT_ATOMS: atom_id res chain seq x y z
N MET A 1 5.60 -19.39 10.72
CA MET A 1 4.19 -19.33 11.16
C MET A 1 4.13 -18.40 12.34
N LEU A 2 3.32 -17.35 12.24
CA LEU A 2 3.20 -16.35 13.31
C LEU A 2 2.44 -16.97 14.49
N ASN A 3 2.90 -16.67 15.71
CA ASN A 3 2.13 -16.98 16.91
C ASN A 3 1.04 -15.92 17.15
N PHE A 4 0.13 -16.20 18.08
CA PHE A 4 -1.00 -15.30 18.38
C PHE A 4 -0.55 -13.88 18.80
N GLU A 5 0.53 -13.78 19.59
CA GLU A 5 1.07 -12.51 20.07
C GLU A 5 1.68 -11.69 18.92
N GLU A 6 2.40 -12.35 18.02
CA GLU A 6 3.00 -11.77 16.82
C GLU A 6 1.92 -11.29 15.85
N THR A 7 0.87 -12.08 15.64
CA THR A 7 -0.31 -11.67 14.85
C THR A 7 -0.98 -10.44 15.45
N ASN A 8 -1.15 -10.40 16.77
CA ASN A 8 -1.74 -9.25 17.47
C ASN A 8 -0.84 -8.00 17.37
N CYS A 9 0.47 -8.15 17.52
CA CYS A 9 1.44 -7.07 17.34
C CYS A 9 1.34 -6.46 15.94
N ILE A 10 1.35 -7.28 14.89
CA ILE A 10 1.17 -6.78 13.52
C ILE A 10 -0.19 -6.11 13.37
N GLY A 11 -1.27 -6.70 13.92
CA GLY A 11 -2.59 -6.09 13.93
C GLY A 11 -2.59 -4.69 14.57
N GLN A 12 -1.86 -4.50 15.66
CA GLN A 12 -1.73 -3.20 16.34
C GLN A 12 -0.92 -2.17 15.55
N ILE A 13 0.11 -2.61 14.83
CA ILE A 13 0.94 -1.77 13.94
C ILE A 13 0.13 -1.34 12.71
N LEU A 14 -0.64 -2.26 12.13
CA LEU A 14 -1.49 -1.98 10.97
C LEU A 14 -2.71 -1.14 11.30
N ASN A 15 -3.04 -1.01 12.60
CA ASN A 15 -4.23 -0.32 13.02
C ASN A 15 -4.11 1.20 12.87
N ASP A 16 -4.79 1.74 11.86
CA ASP A 16 -4.91 3.16 11.53
C ASP A 16 -6.23 3.78 12.05
N THR A 17 -6.96 3.11 12.97
CA THR A 17 -8.20 3.65 13.55
C THR A 17 -7.96 4.74 14.62
N PHE A 18 -9.06 5.38 15.01
CA PHE A 18 -9.12 6.51 15.96
C PHE A 18 -8.14 6.37 17.14
N GLY A 19 -7.34 7.42 17.36
CA GLY A 19 -6.41 7.51 18.48
C GLY A 19 -4.98 7.03 18.18
N LYS A 20 -4.70 6.48 16.99
CA LYS A 20 -3.34 6.21 16.52
C LYS A 20 -2.96 7.15 15.38
N SER A 21 -1.68 7.55 15.35
CA SER A 21 -1.13 8.34 14.25
C SER A 21 -1.07 7.45 13.01
N SER A 22 -1.94 7.70 12.03
CA SER A 22 -1.83 7.09 10.70
C SER A 22 -0.50 7.47 10.03
N THR A 23 -0.03 6.64 9.09
CA THR A 23 1.07 6.98 8.17
C THR A 23 0.91 8.38 7.60
N VAL A 24 2.03 9.03 7.22
CA VAL A 24 2.08 10.37 6.63
C VAL A 24 0.84 10.62 5.78
N THR A 25 -0.08 11.43 6.32
CA THR A 25 -1.37 11.74 5.72
C THR A 25 -1.11 12.54 4.46
N SER A 26 -0.89 11.84 3.36
CA SER A 26 -0.92 12.46 2.05
C SER A 26 -2.38 12.58 1.63
N PRO A 27 -2.85 13.77 1.24
CA PRO A 27 -4.21 13.94 0.74
C PRO A 27 -4.46 13.20 -0.57
N THR A 28 -3.40 12.76 -1.27
CA THR A 28 -3.49 12.16 -2.61
C THR A 28 -3.20 10.66 -2.64
N MET A 29 -2.59 10.09 -1.59
CA MET A 29 -2.25 8.66 -1.55
C MET A 29 -2.54 8.03 -0.19
N SER A 30 -2.80 6.72 -0.20
CA SER A 30 -3.00 5.92 1.01
C SER A 30 -2.37 4.54 0.85
N ILE A 31 -1.83 4.00 1.95
CA ILE A 31 -1.39 2.61 2.06
C ILE A 31 -2.15 1.99 3.21
N LYS A 32 -2.89 0.92 2.94
CA LYS A 32 -3.59 0.14 3.96
C LYS A 32 -3.06 -1.28 3.99
N GLY A 33 -2.70 -1.75 5.18
CA GLY A 33 -2.32 -3.13 5.41
C GLY A 33 -3.48 -3.94 6.00
N SER A 34 -3.53 -5.22 5.64
CA SER A 34 -4.43 -6.19 6.23
C SER A 34 -3.69 -7.51 6.38
N LEU A 35 -3.88 -8.20 7.50
CA LEU A 35 -3.27 -9.50 7.78
C LEU A 35 -4.37 -10.56 7.83
N ALA A 36 -4.20 -11.64 7.05
CA ALA A 36 -5.08 -12.79 7.07
C ALA A 36 -4.24 -14.06 7.21
N GLY A 37 -4.29 -14.69 8.40
CA GLY A 37 -3.35 -15.75 8.75
C GLY A 37 -1.90 -15.25 8.70
N ASP A 38 -1.06 -15.91 7.90
CA ASP A 38 0.34 -15.52 7.67
C ASP A 38 0.52 -14.57 6.46
N VAL A 39 -0.58 -14.15 5.81
CA VAL A 39 -0.49 -13.33 4.58
C VAL A 39 -0.81 -11.87 4.87
N LEU A 40 0.20 -11.01 4.72
CA LEU A 40 0.08 -9.56 4.78
C LEU A 40 -0.25 -9.02 3.37
N THR A 41 -1.37 -8.34 3.24
CA THR A 41 -1.76 -7.64 2.01
C THR A 41 -1.65 -6.13 2.23
N LEU A 42 -0.80 -5.47 1.44
CA LEU A 42 -0.66 -4.02 1.41
C LEU A 42 -1.32 -3.47 0.15
N LYS A 43 -2.27 -2.55 0.33
CA LYS A 43 -2.99 -1.86 -0.75
C LYS A 43 -2.56 -0.41 -0.79
N TYR A 44 -1.87 -0.04 -1.85
CA TYR A 44 -1.58 1.35 -2.21
C TYR A 44 -2.70 1.88 -3.11
N THR A 45 -3.14 3.11 -2.86
CA THR A 45 -4.10 3.82 -3.72
C THR A 45 -3.69 5.27 -3.81
N THR A 46 -3.60 5.80 -5.04
CA THR A 46 -3.32 7.22 -5.30
C THR A 46 -4.27 7.77 -6.36
N VAL A 47 -4.60 9.06 -6.23
CA VAL A 47 -5.39 9.79 -7.22
C VAL A 47 -4.46 10.39 -8.26
N VAL A 48 -4.66 10.02 -9.52
CA VAL A 48 -3.85 10.49 -10.64
C VAL A 48 -4.70 11.35 -11.58
N ASN A 49 -4.11 12.45 -12.05
CA ASN A 49 -4.75 13.35 -13.01
C ASN A 49 -4.09 13.18 -14.38
N LEU A 50 -4.84 12.58 -15.30
CA LEU A 50 -4.40 12.22 -16.63
C LEU A 50 -4.78 13.35 -17.59
N ALA A 51 -3.77 14.09 -18.05
CA ALA A 51 -3.96 15.23 -18.95
C ALA A 51 -4.22 14.82 -20.42
N SER A 52 -3.73 13.65 -20.86
CA SER A 52 -4.01 13.11 -22.21
C SER A 52 -3.84 11.58 -22.23
N GLU A 53 -4.61 10.89 -23.07
CA GLU A 53 -4.53 9.43 -23.23
C GLU A 53 -3.19 8.97 -23.81
N ARG A 54 -2.54 9.81 -24.64
CA ARG A 54 -1.27 9.46 -25.30
C ARG A 54 -0.12 9.25 -24.31
N ASN A 55 -0.16 9.90 -23.15
CA ASN A 55 0.91 9.83 -22.14
C ASN A 55 0.49 9.01 -20.90
N LEU A 56 -0.61 8.27 -20.98
CA LEU A 56 -1.19 7.55 -19.86
C LEU A 56 -0.27 6.42 -19.37
N ARG A 57 0.38 5.70 -20.30
CA ARG A 57 1.34 4.63 -19.96
C ARG A 57 2.56 5.17 -19.22
N ASP A 58 3.14 6.28 -19.68
CA ASP A 58 4.31 6.87 -19.05
C ASP A 58 3.99 7.42 -17.66
N GLN A 59 2.80 8.03 -17.50
CA GLN A 59 2.35 8.51 -16.19
C GLN A 59 2.09 7.35 -15.23
N VAL A 60 1.45 6.26 -15.67
CA VAL A 60 1.21 5.07 -14.84
C VAL A 60 2.52 4.45 -14.36
N ARG A 61 3.55 4.40 -15.22
CA ARG A 61 4.87 3.87 -14.85
C ARG A 61 5.53 4.66 -13.71
N VAL A 62 5.37 5.98 -13.68
CA VAL A 62 5.88 6.81 -12.56
C VAL A 62 5.22 6.41 -11.25
N PHE A 63 3.89 6.23 -11.25
CA PHE A 63 3.16 5.80 -10.06
C PHE A 63 3.45 4.36 -9.67
N GLU A 64 3.75 3.50 -10.63
CA GLU A 64 4.24 2.14 -10.39
C GLU A 64 5.56 2.16 -9.62
N GLU A 65 6.56 2.90 -10.10
CA GLU A 65 7.86 3.02 -9.44
C GLU A 65 7.75 3.65 -8.05
N GLU A 66 6.90 4.67 -7.90
CA GLU A 66 6.62 5.33 -6.62
C GLU A 66 5.95 4.36 -5.62
N SER A 67 4.94 3.63 -6.07
CA SER A 67 4.21 2.67 -5.21
C SER A 67 5.13 1.57 -4.68
N VAL A 68 6.05 1.06 -5.50
CA VAL A 68 7.06 0.07 -5.07
C VAL A 68 7.97 0.65 -3.99
N LYS A 69 8.43 1.90 -4.15
CA LYS A 69 9.30 2.56 -3.16
C LYS A 69 8.56 2.74 -1.83
N LEU A 70 7.34 3.24 -1.87
CA LEU A 70 6.54 3.49 -0.67
C LEU A 70 6.12 2.20 0.04
N ILE A 71 5.74 1.16 -0.69
CA ILE A 71 5.45 -0.17 -0.12
C ILE A 71 6.69 -0.74 0.56
N LYS A 72 7.88 -0.63 -0.07
CA LYS A 72 9.14 -1.08 0.55
C LYS A 72 9.47 -0.31 1.82
N GLU A 73 9.26 1.00 1.83
CA GLU A 73 9.44 1.84 3.01
C GLU A 73 8.46 1.44 4.12
N TYR A 74 7.19 1.23 3.79
CA TYR A 74 6.17 0.76 4.72
C TYR A 74 6.54 -0.58 5.34
N VAL A 75 6.95 -1.57 4.54
CA VAL A 75 7.42 -2.87 5.04
C VAL A 75 8.66 -2.72 5.93
N LYS A 76 9.56 -1.80 5.61
CA LYS A 76 10.75 -1.52 6.43
C LYS A 76 10.35 -0.95 7.80
N ASN A 77 9.40 -0.03 7.84
CA ASN A 77 8.90 0.54 9.09
C ASN A 77 8.14 -0.51 9.92
N LEU A 78 7.28 -1.30 9.27
CA LEU A 78 6.59 -2.42 9.91
C LEU A 78 7.58 -3.41 10.54
N LYS A 79 8.66 -3.77 9.85
CA LYS A 79 9.71 -4.64 10.40
C LYS A 79 10.43 -4.03 11.60
N LYS A 80 10.62 -2.71 11.63
CA LYS A 80 11.24 -2.02 12.76
C LYS A 80 10.33 -2.02 13.98
N GLU A 81 9.08 -1.64 13.79
CA GLU A 81 8.08 -1.61 14.87
C GLU A 81 7.84 -3.01 15.44
N PHE A 82 7.68 -4.01 14.57
CA PHE A 82 7.57 -5.41 15.00
C PHE A 82 8.78 -5.87 15.80
N LYS A 83 10.00 -5.49 15.39
CA LYS A 83 11.21 -5.86 16.13
C LYS A 83 11.27 -5.21 17.51
N SER A 84 10.78 -3.98 17.64
CA SER A 84 10.71 -3.29 18.93
C SER A 84 9.72 -3.97 19.88
N ASP A 85 8.56 -4.40 19.36
CA ASP A 85 7.48 -4.92 20.19
C ASP A 85 7.63 -6.43 20.48
N ALA A 86 7.97 -7.23 19.47
CA ALA A 86 8.07 -8.68 19.57
C ALA A 86 9.49 -9.20 19.84
N SER A 87 10.50 -8.30 19.91
CA SER A 87 11.93 -8.65 20.10
C SER A 87 12.50 -9.67 19.10
N ARG A 88 11.79 -9.92 17.99
CA ARG A 88 12.12 -10.88 16.93
C ARG A 88 12.14 -10.18 15.58
N ALA A 89 12.94 -10.69 14.64
CA ALA A 89 12.93 -10.23 13.27
C ALA A 89 11.80 -10.89 12.46
N LEU A 90 10.94 -10.08 11.83
CA LEU A 90 9.91 -10.55 10.91
C LEU A 90 10.52 -10.87 9.53
N LYS A 91 10.40 -12.12 9.08
CA LYS A 91 10.71 -12.48 7.70
C LYS A 91 9.48 -12.21 6.85
N VAL A 92 9.67 -11.51 5.74
CA VAL A 92 8.60 -11.12 4.82
C VAL A 92 9.05 -11.51 3.42
N LYS A 93 8.29 -12.39 2.77
CA LYS A 93 8.53 -12.86 1.41
C LYS A 93 7.41 -12.36 0.50
N GLU A 94 7.75 -11.70 -0.59
CA GLU A 94 6.75 -11.26 -1.57
C GLU A 94 6.15 -12.47 -2.30
N LEU A 95 4.82 -12.51 -2.43
CA LEU A 95 4.08 -13.59 -3.08
C LEU A 95 3.58 -13.16 -4.46
N ASN A 96 2.82 -12.06 -4.50
CA ASN A 96 2.26 -11.53 -5.73
C ASN A 96 2.08 -10.02 -5.61
N THR A 97 2.07 -9.35 -6.75
CA THR A 97 1.68 -7.95 -6.86
C THR A 97 0.75 -7.75 -8.05
N ASP A 98 -0.37 -7.07 -7.80
CA ASP A 98 -1.39 -6.77 -8.80
C ASP A 98 -1.62 -5.26 -8.88
N ASP A 99 -1.58 -4.70 -10.09
CA ASP A 99 -1.77 -3.27 -10.36
C ASP A 99 -3.06 -3.05 -11.15
N SER A 100 -3.75 -1.94 -10.89
CA SER A 100 -4.97 -1.55 -11.60
C SER A 100 -5.11 -0.03 -11.70
N VAL A 101 -5.68 0.42 -12.81
CA VAL A 101 -6.03 1.83 -13.04
C VAL A 101 -7.53 1.91 -13.29
N GLU A 102 -8.23 2.65 -12.44
CA GLU A 102 -9.69 2.81 -12.49
C GLU A 102 -10.04 4.28 -12.74
N MET A 103 -10.73 4.60 -13.85
CA MET A 103 -11.15 5.98 -14.11
C MET A 103 -12.32 6.36 -13.22
N ILE A 104 -12.22 7.50 -12.53
CA ILE A 104 -13.26 8.04 -11.64
C ILE A 104 -14.25 8.88 -12.44
N THR A 105 -13.74 9.72 -13.33
CA THR A 105 -14.56 10.62 -14.15
C THR A 105 -14.14 10.54 -15.61
N THR A 106 -15.13 10.37 -16.49
CA THR A 106 -14.94 10.33 -17.94
C THR A 106 -15.89 11.34 -18.61
N SER A 107 -15.93 12.56 -18.08
CA SER A 107 -16.74 13.61 -18.70
C SER A 107 -16.15 13.97 -20.07
N PRO A 108 -16.94 13.94 -21.15
CA PRO A 108 -16.47 14.32 -22.50
C PRO A 108 -16.21 15.83 -22.62
N TYR A 109 -16.66 16.64 -21.64
CA TYR A 109 -16.52 18.09 -21.64
C TYR A 109 -15.27 18.60 -20.91
N THR A 110 -14.55 17.71 -20.22
CA THR A 110 -13.31 18.07 -19.51
C THR A 110 -12.14 17.25 -20.06
N PRO A 111 -11.06 17.88 -20.55
CA PRO A 111 -9.91 17.16 -21.08
C PRO A 111 -9.11 16.43 -19.99
N ARG A 112 -9.27 16.82 -18.72
CA ARG A 112 -8.65 16.16 -17.58
C ARG A 112 -9.47 14.95 -17.17
N LYS A 113 -8.84 13.78 -17.15
CA LYS A 113 -9.42 12.54 -16.62
C LYS A 113 -8.81 12.24 -15.27
N ILE A 114 -9.62 11.93 -14.28
CA ILE A 114 -9.13 11.54 -12.96
C ILE A 114 -9.25 10.01 -12.85
N ALA A 115 -8.19 9.35 -12.40
CA ALA A 115 -8.18 7.92 -12.15
C ALA A 115 -7.61 7.59 -10.78
N TYR A 116 -7.98 6.44 -10.24
CA TYR A 116 -7.26 5.79 -9.17
C TYR A 116 -6.20 4.87 -9.78
N TYR A 117 -4.96 5.01 -9.35
CA TYR A 117 -3.98 3.95 -9.48
C TYR A 117 -3.97 3.15 -8.17
N ARG A 118 -4.13 1.83 -8.27
CA ARG A 118 -4.15 0.92 -7.13
C ARG A 118 -3.15 -0.20 -7.33
N ARG A 119 -2.37 -0.50 -6.31
CA ARG A 119 -1.43 -1.61 -6.27
C ARG A 119 -1.68 -2.44 -5.02
N SER A 120 -1.83 -3.75 -5.19
CA SER A 120 -2.03 -4.71 -4.12
C SER A 120 -0.85 -5.68 -4.10
N THR A 121 0.01 -5.57 -3.09
CA THR A 121 1.10 -6.51 -2.90
C THR A 121 0.80 -7.43 -1.73
N ARG A 122 0.96 -8.74 -1.95
CA ARG A 122 0.80 -9.78 -0.94
C ARG A 122 2.16 -10.29 -0.51
N PHE A 123 2.34 -10.45 0.78
CA PHE A 123 3.53 -10.98 1.39
C PHE A 123 3.19 -12.13 2.34
N SER A 124 4.05 -13.14 2.39
CA SER A 124 4.06 -14.17 3.43
C SER A 124 4.94 -13.71 4.59
N CYS A 125 4.41 -13.80 5.80
CA CYS A 125 5.09 -13.44 7.04
C CYS A 125 5.50 -14.72 7.80
N GLU A 126 6.77 -14.80 8.22
CA GLU A 126 7.34 -15.94 8.96
C GLU A 126 8.24 -15.53 10.13
#